data_AF-A0A9D9URB0-F1
#
_entry.id   AF-A0A9D9URB0-F1
#
_cell.length_a   1.000
_cell.length_b   1.000
_cell.length_c   1.000
_cell.angle_alpha   90.00
_cell.angle_beta   90.00
_cell.angle_gamma   90.00
#
_symmetry.space_group_name_H-M   'P 1'
#
loop_
_entity.id
_entity.type
_entity.pdbx_description
1 polymer ?
#
loop_
_entity_poly.entity_id
_entity_poly.type
_entity_poly.pdbx_seq_one_letter_code
_entity_poly.pdbx_strand_id
1 'polypeptide(L)'
;MDILTHTFSGFACGTVVASLHQGSLFDKVGIVLAGSIGGCLPDLDAISLWSGFDQYIGSVLSLPSGREIYFGKYWYSHHSFTHSLVGLVSFIMTFSIFIIFRRSDQIKISSYHMFWLISFSSGYLLHLVEELPTPSGSWGGINLFWPLTKYYGGTGEIWWWNNYDI
;
A
#
# COMPACT_ATOMS: atom_id res chain seq x y z
N MET A 1 -9.68 5.38 -3.03
CA MET A 1 -10.25 4.65 -4.21
C MET A 1 -10.52 3.21 -3.77
N ASP A 2 -10.80 2.25 -4.65
CA ASP A 2 -10.80 0.84 -4.23
C ASP A 2 -9.42 0.20 -4.42
N ILE A 3 -9.16 -0.86 -3.67
CA ILE A 3 -7.90 -1.62 -3.69
C ILE A 3 -7.49 -2.07 -5.09
N LEU A 4 -8.46 -2.36 -5.98
CA LEU A 4 -8.16 -2.79 -7.34
C LEU A 4 -7.60 -1.63 -8.15
N THR A 5 -8.21 -0.45 -8.04
CA THR A 5 -7.79 0.75 -8.75
C THR A 5 -6.37 1.14 -8.34
N HIS A 6 -6.07 1.15 -7.04
CA HIS A 6 -4.72 1.39 -6.54
C HIS A 6 -3.71 0.33 -7.01
N THR A 7 -4.12 -0.94 -7.02
CA THR A 7 -3.30 -2.03 -7.57
C THR A 7 -2.99 -1.83 -9.06
N PHE A 8 -3.97 -1.36 -9.85
CA PHE A 8 -3.81 -1.07 -11.27
C PHE A 8 -2.92 0.16 -11.51
N SER A 9 -3.01 1.19 -10.69
CA SER A 9 -2.09 2.34 -10.71
C SER A 9 -0.66 1.90 -10.42
N GLY A 10 -0.46 1.04 -9.40
CA GLY A 10 0.82 0.40 -9.13
C GLY A 10 1.33 -0.46 -10.30
N PHE A 11 0.45 -1.23 -10.94
CA PHE A 11 0.77 -2.02 -12.15
C PHE A 11 1.24 -1.11 -13.30
N ALA A 12 0.59 0.03 -13.52
CA ALA A 12 0.95 0.99 -14.56
C ALA A 12 2.34 1.59 -14.28
N CYS A 13 2.61 2.04 -13.04
CA CYS A 13 3.95 2.48 -12.62
C CYS A 13 4.99 1.38 -12.86
N GLY A 14 4.70 0.15 -12.45
CA GLY A 14 5.61 -0.98 -12.62
C GLY A 14 5.91 -1.30 -14.08
N THR A 15 4.95 -1.13 -14.98
CA THR A 15 5.14 -1.30 -16.42
C THR A 15 6.11 -0.27 -17.00
N VAL A 16 5.98 1.00 -16.57
CA VAL A 16 6.92 2.06 -16.96
C VAL A 16 8.33 1.73 -16.46
N VAL A 17 8.49 1.37 -15.19
CA VAL A 17 9.80 1.03 -14.61
C VAL A 17 10.41 -0.20 -15.29
N ALA A 18 9.62 -1.24 -15.58
CA ALA A 18 10.07 -2.45 -16.26
C ALA A 18 10.54 -2.19 -17.70
N SER A 19 9.99 -1.17 -18.37
CA SER A 19 10.43 -0.78 -19.72
C SER A 19 11.86 -0.24 -19.75
N LEU A 20 12.33 0.32 -18.63
CA LEU A 20 13.67 0.89 -18.47
C LEU A 20 14.73 -0.17 -18.10
N HIS A 21 14.31 -1.37 -17.69
CA HIS A 21 15.21 -2.47 -17.34
C HIS A 21 15.60 -3.29 -18.56
N GLN A 22 16.89 -3.56 -18.73
CA GLN A 22 17.45 -4.34 -19.86
C GLN A 22 17.61 -5.84 -19.56
N GLY A 23 16.99 -6.35 -18.49
CA GLY A 23 17.09 -7.77 -18.11
C GLY A 23 16.04 -8.68 -18.74
N SER A 24 15.86 -9.85 -18.13
CA SER A 24 15.01 -10.93 -18.64
C SER A 24 13.52 -10.57 -18.58
N LEU A 25 12.68 -11.32 -19.30
CA LEU A 25 11.22 -11.18 -19.18
C LEU A 25 10.74 -11.41 -17.74
N PHE A 26 11.33 -12.39 -17.04
CA PHE A 26 11.00 -12.68 -15.65
C PHE A 26 11.34 -11.51 -14.72
N ASP A 27 12.45 -10.82 -14.98
CA ASP A 27 12.79 -9.60 -14.25
C ASP A 27 11.70 -8.55 -14.46
N LYS A 28 11.30 -8.31 -15.71
CA LYS A 28 10.28 -7.32 -16.03
C LYS A 28 8.94 -7.64 -15.36
N VAL A 29 8.53 -8.91 -15.38
CA VAL A 29 7.33 -9.37 -14.66
C VAL A 29 7.46 -9.10 -13.17
N GLY A 30 8.61 -9.42 -12.57
CA GLY A 30 8.86 -9.12 -11.15
C GLY A 30 8.78 -7.63 -10.82
N ILE A 31 9.33 -6.77 -11.67
CA ILE A 31 9.26 -5.30 -11.51
C ILE A 31 7.81 -4.82 -11.57
N VAL A 32 7.01 -5.31 -12.51
CA VAL A 32 5.58 -4.98 -12.61
C VAL A 32 4.84 -5.41 -11.36
N LEU A 33 5.06 -6.66 -10.92
CA LEU A 33 4.45 -7.18 -9.69
C LEU A 33 4.84 -6.36 -8.46
N ALA A 34 6.09 -5.92 -8.36
CA ALA A 34 6.53 -5.06 -7.26
C ALA A 34 5.74 -3.74 -7.21
N GLY A 35 5.44 -3.15 -8.37
CA GLY A 35 4.61 -1.94 -8.47
C GLY A 35 3.17 -2.19 -8.05
N SER A 36 2.56 -3.28 -8.55
CA SER A 36 1.22 -3.72 -8.13
C SER A 36 1.13 -3.96 -6.64
N ILE A 37 2.12 -4.63 -6.04
CA ILE A 37 2.19 -4.83 -4.59
C ILE A 37 2.32 -3.49 -3.87
N GLY A 38 3.15 -2.57 -4.37
CA GLY A 38 3.29 -1.23 -3.81
C GLY A 38 1.97 -0.46 -3.74
N GLY A 39 1.17 -0.51 -4.80
CA GLY A 39 -0.16 0.10 -4.83
C GLY A 39 -1.22 -0.66 -4.01
N CYS A 40 -1.10 -1.98 -3.87
CA CYS A 40 -2.06 -2.79 -3.11
C CYS A 40 -1.81 -2.76 -1.59
N LEU A 41 -0.55 -2.60 -1.18
CA LEU A 41 -0.11 -2.83 0.19
C LEU A 41 -0.76 -1.91 1.24
N PRO A 42 -0.95 -0.60 0.99
CA PRO A 42 -1.61 0.28 1.95
C PRO A 42 -3.00 -0.23 2.37
N ASP A 43 -3.74 -0.79 1.42
CA ASP A 43 -5.13 -1.27 1.54
C ASP A 43 -5.28 -2.70 2.06
N LEU A 44 -4.20 -3.32 2.56
CA LEU A 44 -4.29 -4.67 3.12
C LEU A 44 -5.33 -4.80 4.23
N ASP A 45 -5.60 -3.70 4.94
CA ASP A 45 -6.60 -3.64 5.98
C ASP A 45 -8.05 -3.73 5.44
N ALA A 46 -8.28 -3.62 4.13
CA ALA A 46 -9.56 -3.94 3.48
C ALA A 46 -10.00 -5.39 3.73
N ILE A 47 -9.07 -6.28 4.11
CA ILE A 47 -9.41 -7.62 4.60
C ILE A 47 -10.35 -7.57 5.82
N SER A 48 -10.33 -6.49 6.60
CA SER A 48 -11.24 -6.31 7.72
C SER A 48 -12.70 -6.16 7.27
N LEU A 49 -12.93 -5.74 6.03
CA LEU A 49 -14.28 -5.66 5.44
C LEU A 49 -14.79 -6.99 4.86
N TRP A 50 -13.98 -8.05 4.88
CA TRP A 50 -14.43 -9.37 4.46
C TRP A 50 -15.56 -9.86 5.38
N SER A 51 -16.63 -10.43 4.81
CA SER A 51 -17.80 -10.91 5.54
C SER A 51 -17.51 -11.96 6.62
N GLY A 52 -16.38 -12.67 6.53
CA GLY A 52 -15.93 -13.62 7.53
C GLY A 52 -15.00 -13.04 8.59
N PHE A 53 -14.58 -11.77 8.48
CA PHE A 53 -13.53 -11.20 9.34
C PHE A 53 -13.92 -11.26 10.81
N ASP A 54 -15.07 -10.72 11.20
CA ASP A 54 -15.51 -10.67 12.59
C ASP A 54 -15.67 -12.07 13.19
N GLN A 55 -16.17 -13.02 12.40
CA GLN A 55 -16.38 -14.39 12.85
C GLN A 55 -15.09 -15.17 13.03
N TYR A 56 -14.14 -15.08 12.09
CA TYR A 56 -12.97 -15.97 12.04
C TYR A 56 -11.68 -15.35 12.55
N ILE A 57 -11.52 -14.03 12.41
CA ILE A 57 -10.30 -13.30 12.78
C ILE A 57 -10.57 -12.43 14.00
N GLY A 58 -11.62 -11.62 13.94
CA GLY A 58 -12.01 -10.69 15.00
C GLY A 58 -12.29 -11.40 16.31
N SER A 59 -13.12 -12.46 16.29
CA SER A 59 -13.46 -13.23 17.49
C SER A 59 -12.25 -13.96 18.10
N VAL A 60 -11.38 -14.53 17.27
CA VAL A 60 -10.21 -15.31 17.71
C VAL A 60 -9.16 -14.41 18.34
N LEU A 61 -8.96 -13.22 17.78
CA LEU A 61 -7.95 -12.25 18.23
C LEU A 61 -8.51 -11.17 19.17
N SER A 62 -9.81 -11.23 19.51
CA SER A 62 -10.52 -10.22 20.31
C SER A 62 -10.34 -8.79 19.78
N LEU A 63 -10.45 -8.63 18.46
CA LEU A 63 -10.33 -7.34 17.78
C LEU A 63 -11.68 -6.61 17.71
N PRO A 64 -11.68 -5.27 17.51
CA PRO A 64 -12.88 -4.53 17.15
C PRO A 64 -13.50 -5.06 15.85
N SER A 65 -14.74 -4.63 15.55
CA SER A 65 -15.38 -5.02 14.29
C SER A 65 -14.53 -4.59 13.09
N GLY A 66 -14.51 -5.37 12.04
CA GLY A 66 -13.70 -5.10 10.86
C GLY A 66 -14.03 -3.76 10.20
N ARG A 67 -15.31 -3.33 10.29
CA ARG A 67 -15.75 -1.99 9.88
C ARG A 67 -15.13 -0.89 10.76
N GLU A 68 -15.10 -1.09 12.07
CA GLU A 68 -14.47 -0.14 13.01
C GLU A 68 -12.95 -0.05 12.79
N ILE A 69 -12.30 -1.17 12.44
CA ILE A 69 -10.88 -1.17 12.08
C ILE A 69 -10.64 -0.33 10.82
N TYR A 70 -11.40 -0.59 9.75
CA TYR A 70 -11.17 0.03 8.44
C TYR A 70 -11.42 1.53 8.47
N PHE A 71 -12.58 1.97 8.98
CA PHE A 71 -12.96 3.40 9.05
C PHE A 71 -12.44 4.11 10.31
N GLY A 72 -11.78 3.37 11.20
CA GLY A 72 -11.23 3.90 12.45
C GLY A 72 -9.91 4.63 12.24
N LYS A 73 -9.31 5.10 13.34
CA LYS A 73 -7.99 5.76 13.33
C LYS A 73 -6.95 4.98 14.14
N TYR A 74 -7.07 3.65 14.14
CA TYR A 74 -6.06 2.78 14.74
C TYR A 74 -4.74 2.86 13.96
N TRP A 75 -3.61 2.60 14.61
CA TRP A 75 -2.31 2.67 13.93
C TRP A 75 -2.22 1.72 12.73
N TYR A 76 -2.95 0.59 12.74
CA TYR A 76 -3.06 -0.42 11.69
C TYR A 76 -4.29 -0.26 10.78
N SER A 77 -5.10 0.79 11.01
CA SER A 77 -6.21 1.13 10.13
C SER A 77 -5.72 1.79 8.85
N HIS A 78 -6.65 1.85 7.90
CA HIS A 78 -6.54 2.50 6.62
C HIS A 78 -5.99 3.92 6.71
N HIS A 79 -6.25 4.64 7.79
CA HIS A 79 -5.88 6.05 7.87
C HIS A 79 -4.49 6.30 8.45
N SER A 80 -3.74 5.26 8.84
CA SER A 80 -2.53 5.41 9.67
C SER A 80 -1.25 4.85 9.03
N PHE A 81 -0.58 3.88 9.67
CA PHE A 81 0.81 3.53 9.38
C PHE A 81 1.05 3.12 7.93
N THR A 82 0.19 2.24 7.38
CA THR A 82 0.30 1.74 6.01
C THR A 82 -0.02 2.80 4.96
N HIS A 83 -0.56 3.95 5.37
CA HIS A 83 -0.86 5.11 4.54
C HIS A 83 0.04 6.31 4.86
N SER A 84 1.30 6.03 5.21
CA SER A 84 2.27 7.04 5.60
C SER A 84 3.61 6.86 4.89
N LEU A 85 4.39 7.94 4.80
CA LEU A 85 5.76 7.88 4.29
C LEU A 85 6.66 7.03 5.21
N VAL A 86 6.35 6.98 6.51
CA VAL A 86 7.05 6.10 7.46
C VAL A 86 6.76 4.64 7.14
N GLY A 87 5.52 4.30 6.76
CA GLY A 87 5.15 2.98 6.27
C GLY A 87 6.00 2.57 5.06
N LEU A 88 6.05 3.43 4.04
CA LEU A 88 6.89 3.21 2.84
C LEU A 88 8.35 2.88 3.19
N VAL A 89 8.99 3.76 3.98
CA VAL A 89 10.38 3.59 4.39
C VAL A 89 10.56 2.29 5.18
N SER A 90 9.62 1.97 6.07
CA SER A 90 9.64 0.74 6.88
C SER A 90 9.59 -0.52 6.00
N PHE A 91 8.75 -0.52 4.96
CA PHE A 91 8.66 -1.65 4.02
C PHE A 91 9.92 -1.79 3.16
N ILE A 92 10.46 -0.69 2.65
CA ILE A 92 11.74 -0.69 1.91
C ILE A 92 12.87 -1.23 2.79
N MET A 93 12.96 -0.78 4.04
CA MET A 93 13.97 -1.26 4.99
C MET A 93 13.80 -2.76 5.25
N THR A 94 12.58 -3.22 5.53
CA THR A 94 12.29 -4.64 5.78
C THR A 94 12.68 -5.50 4.58
N PHE A 95 12.33 -5.08 3.36
CA PHE A 95 12.70 -5.80 2.14
C PHE A 95 14.21 -5.82 1.91
N SER A 96 14.88 -4.68 2.11
CA SER A 96 16.34 -4.58 1.99
C SER A 96 17.06 -5.48 2.99
N ILE A 97 16.61 -5.48 4.24
CA ILE A 97 17.10 -6.35 5.31
C ILE A 97 16.88 -7.82 4.96
N PHE A 98 15.68 -8.17 4.46
CA PHE A 98 15.38 -9.54 4.03
C PHE A 98 16.32 -10.02 2.92
N ILE A 99 16.61 -9.19 1.92
CA ILE A 99 17.59 -9.50 0.87
C ILE A 99 18.99 -9.72 1.47
N ILE A 100 19.39 -8.88 2.41
CA ILE A 100 20.70 -8.99 3.08
C ILE A 100 20.80 -10.30 3.89
N PHE A 101 19.75 -10.68 4.64
CA PHE A 101 19.76 -11.90 5.46
C PHE A 101 19.56 -13.18 4.65
N ARG A 102 18.87 -13.14 3.50
CA ARG A 102 18.77 -14.27 2.57
C ARG A 102 20.08 -14.57 1.84
N ARG A 103 21.14 -13.80 2.08
CA ARG A 103 22.47 -14.07 1.52
C ARG A 103 23.03 -15.39 2.05
N SER A 104 22.92 -16.41 1.22
CA SER A 104 24.08 -17.27 0.96
C SER A 104 25.13 -16.42 0.23
N ASP A 105 26.42 -16.71 0.37
CA ASP A 105 27.58 -15.96 -0.16
C ASP A 105 27.54 -15.65 -1.68
N GLN A 106 26.49 -16.08 -2.40
CA GLN A 106 26.33 -16.01 -3.84
C GLN A 106 25.32 -14.96 -4.35
N ILE A 107 24.47 -14.34 -3.51
CA ILE A 107 23.49 -13.34 -4.00
C ILE A 107 24.16 -11.96 -4.16
N LYS A 108 24.58 -11.65 -5.39
CA LYS A 108 25.00 -10.29 -5.77
C LYS A 108 23.75 -9.39 -5.89
N ILE A 109 23.78 -8.22 -5.24
CA ILE A 109 22.78 -7.17 -5.48
C ILE A 109 22.95 -6.72 -6.92
N SER A 110 22.04 -7.19 -7.79
CA SER A 110 21.95 -6.74 -9.17
C SER A 110 21.10 -5.48 -9.26
N SER A 111 21.30 -4.71 -10.34
CA SER A 111 20.50 -3.53 -10.68
C SER A 111 18.98 -3.81 -10.68
N TYR A 112 18.58 -5.05 -10.96
CA TYR A 112 17.22 -5.54 -10.86
C TYR A 112 16.50 -5.22 -9.53
N HIS A 113 17.18 -5.39 -8.39
CA HIS A 113 16.59 -5.13 -7.08
C HIS A 113 16.30 -3.63 -6.87
N MET A 114 17.10 -2.77 -7.49
CA MET A 114 16.85 -1.33 -7.49
C MET A 114 15.57 -1.00 -8.30
N PHE A 115 15.38 -1.62 -9.47
CA PHE A 115 14.15 -1.45 -10.24
C PHE A 115 12.92 -1.97 -9.50
N TRP A 116 13.03 -3.06 -8.73
CA TRP A 116 11.97 -3.51 -7.82
C TRP A 116 11.59 -2.45 -6.78
N LEU A 117 12.58 -1.91 -6.08
CA LEU A 117 12.37 -0.90 -5.06
C LEU A 117 11.76 0.38 -5.65
N ILE A 118 12.23 0.83 -6.81
CA ILE A 118 11.69 1.99 -7.52
C ILE A 118 10.23 1.74 -7.90
N SER A 119 9.94 0.57 -8.47
CA SER A 119 8.58 0.19 -8.89
C SER A 119 7.62 0.14 -7.70
N PHE A 120 7.98 -0.59 -6.64
CA PHE A 120 7.21 -0.67 -5.40
C PHE A 120 6.96 0.71 -4.80
N SER A 121 8.02 1.53 -4.67
CA SER A 121 7.90 2.87 -4.08
C SER A 121 7.03 3.78 -4.93
N SER A 122 7.11 3.68 -6.26
CA SER A 122 6.29 4.48 -7.18
C SER A 122 4.81 4.11 -7.06
N GLY A 123 4.49 2.81 -7.02
CA GLY A 123 3.12 2.34 -6.83
C GLY A 123 2.55 2.77 -5.47
N TYR A 124 3.34 2.64 -4.41
CA TYR A 124 2.94 3.06 -3.06
C TYR A 124 2.76 4.57 -2.94
N LEU A 125 3.64 5.38 -3.54
CA LEU A 125 3.49 6.83 -3.52
C LEU A 125 2.27 7.27 -4.33
N LEU A 126 2.01 6.64 -5.48
CA LEU A 126 0.84 6.93 -6.28
C LEU A 126 -0.45 6.60 -5.52
N HIS A 127 -0.48 5.48 -4.79
CA HIS A 127 -1.55 5.15 -3.85
C HIS A 127 -1.84 6.30 -2.87
N LEU A 128 -0.79 6.79 -2.18
CA LEU A 128 -0.96 7.88 -1.21
C LEU A 128 -1.50 9.16 -1.87
N VAL A 129 -1.05 9.48 -3.09
CA VAL A 129 -1.53 10.65 -3.84
C VAL A 129 -2.99 10.50 -4.22
N GLU A 130 -3.40 9.31 -4.65
CA GLU A 130 -4.79 8.96 -4.99
C GLU A 130 -5.73 9.02 -3.79
N GLU A 131 -5.19 8.83 -2.58
CA GLU A 131 -5.93 8.97 -1.33
C GLU A 131 -6.10 10.42 -0.85
N LEU A 132 -5.26 11.37 -1.29
CA LEU A 132 -5.41 12.77 -0.87
C LEU A 132 -6.74 13.41 -1.30
N PRO A 133 -7.25 13.23 -2.52
CA PRO A 133 -8.48 13.88 -2.95
C PRO A 133 -9.78 13.15 -2.53
N THR A 134 -9.71 12.04 -1.78
CA THR A 134 -10.90 11.28 -1.34
C THR A 134 -11.88 12.15 -0.52
N PRO A 135 -13.17 11.77 -0.40
CA PRO A 135 -14.18 12.54 0.32
C PRO A 135 -13.79 12.90 1.76
N SER A 136 -14.21 14.07 2.23
CA SER A 136 -13.93 14.51 3.60
C SER A 136 -14.70 13.73 4.68
N GLY A 137 -15.77 13.00 4.29
CA GLY A 137 -16.74 12.37 5.17
C GLY A 137 -16.18 11.19 5.98
N SER A 138 -16.52 9.97 5.57
CA SER A 138 -16.07 8.73 6.23
C SER A 138 -14.54 8.58 6.26
N TRP A 139 -13.84 9.24 5.32
CA TRP A 139 -12.42 9.09 5.12
C TRP A 139 -11.57 10.07 5.93
N GLY A 140 -11.90 11.37 5.94
CA GLY A 140 -11.22 12.37 6.78
C GLY A 140 -9.70 12.46 6.59
N GLY A 141 -9.19 12.02 5.43
CA GLY A 141 -7.78 12.00 5.05
C GLY A 141 -6.95 10.85 5.63
N ILE A 142 -5.66 10.85 5.28
CA ILE A 142 -4.65 9.88 5.74
C ILE A 142 -3.59 10.55 6.60
N ASN A 143 -2.99 9.79 7.51
CA ASN A 143 -1.87 10.25 8.33
C ASN A 143 -0.54 10.09 7.59
N LEU A 144 -0.34 10.94 6.57
CA LEU A 144 0.82 10.90 5.68
C LEU A 144 2.18 10.90 6.43
N PHE A 145 2.22 11.52 7.60
CA PHE A 145 3.42 11.64 8.45
C PHE A 145 3.24 10.95 9.82
N TRP A 146 2.54 9.81 9.87
CA TRP A 146 2.46 8.97 11.06
C TRP A 146 3.85 8.79 11.70
N PRO A 147 4.02 8.88 13.04
CA PRO A 147 3.00 8.86 14.09
C PRO A 147 2.51 10.25 14.52
N LEU A 148 2.73 11.30 13.73
CA LEU A 148 2.12 12.60 14.01
C LEU A 148 0.59 12.48 14.02
N THR A 149 -0.13 13.39 14.67
CA THR A 149 -1.60 13.30 14.82
C THR A 149 -2.39 13.97 13.70
N LYS A 150 -1.69 14.56 12.71
CA LYS A 150 -2.31 15.36 11.66
C LYS A 150 -2.62 14.52 10.42
N TYR A 151 -3.86 14.61 9.96
CA TYR A 151 -4.35 13.97 8.75
C TYR A 151 -4.31 14.97 7.58
N TYR A 152 -4.06 14.45 6.38
CA TYR A 152 -3.93 15.19 5.13
C TYR A 152 -4.84 14.58 4.07
N GLY A 153 -5.31 15.41 3.14
CA GLY A 153 -6.27 14.98 2.13
C GLY A 153 -7.69 15.01 2.64
N GLY A 154 -8.54 14.12 2.12
CA GLY A 154 -9.97 14.20 2.37
C GLY A 154 -10.60 15.44 1.71
N THR A 155 -10.05 15.94 0.59
CA THR A 155 -10.49 17.22 0.00
C THR A 155 -11.85 17.12 -0.68
N GLY A 156 -12.28 15.92 -1.08
CA GLY A 156 -13.53 15.70 -1.81
C GLY A 156 -13.56 16.34 -3.20
N GLU A 157 -12.39 16.65 -3.76
CA GLU A 157 -12.26 17.35 -5.04
C GLU A 157 -12.46 16.43 -6.24
N ILE A 158 -12.20 15.14 -6.06
CA ILE A 158 -12.70 14.13 -6.98
C ILE A 158 -14.12 13.82 -6.53
N TRP A 159 -15.10 13.94 -7.43
CA TRP A 159 -16.51 13.53 -7.25
C TRP A 159 -16.62 12.00 -7.13
N TRP A 160 -15.69 11.41 -6.39
CA TRP A 160 -15.53 10.00 -6.17
C TRP A 160 -16.70 9.55 -5.31
N TRP A 161 -17.58 8.80 -5.96
CA TRP A 161 -18.64 8.10 -5.28
C TRP A 161 -18.05 6.83 -4.70
N ASN A 162 -17.98 6.79 -3.38
CA ASN A 162 -17.54 5.62 -2.64
C ASN A 162 -18.76 4.78 -2.26
N ASN A 163 -18.76 3.50 -2.62
CA ASN A 163 -19.80 2.54 -2.19
C ASN A 163 -19.91 2.44 -0.66
N TYR A 164 -18.89 2.86 0.10
CA TYR A 164 -18.90 2.83 1.55
C TYR A 164 -19.53 4.07 2.23
N ASP A 165 -19.91 5.10 1.47
CA ASP A 165 -20.59 6.31 1.98
C ASP A 165 -22.14 6.19 1.99
N ILE A 166 -22.68 4.99 1.74
CA ILE A 166 -24.13 4.68 1.71
C ILE A 166 -24.57 4.02 3.02
#